data_AF-A0A9W9SV55-F1
#
_entry.id   AF-A0A9W9SV55-F1
#
_cell.length_a   1.000
_cell.length_b   1.000
_cell.length_c   1.000
_cell.angle_alpha   90.00
_cell.angle_beta   90.00
_cell.angle_gamma   90.00
#
_symmetry.space_group_name_H-M   'P 1'
#
loop_
_entity.id
_entity.type
_entity.pdbx_description
1 polymer ?
#
loop_
_entity_poly.entity_id
_entity_poly.type
_entity_poly.pdbx_seq_one_letter_code
_entity_poly.pdbx_strand_id
1 'polypeptide(L)'
;MPILVANLVNRPDSAVDSDWQGVITRGAGSSKIVLGYVRTGYLGTARIEEDIDMWYTLYGENIGGIFFDEGWPECGADNKYAGLYKYINDYTKRTHPGAYTVLNPVSPMAAYYEVEIMVIDL
;
A
#
# COMPACT_ATOMS: atom_id res chain seq x y z
N MET A 1 -12.40 10.04 8.88
CA MET A 1 -12.11 10.29 7.45
C MET A 1 -12.19 8.96 6.72
N PRO A 2 -13.01 8.80 5.66
CA PRO A 2 -13.09 7.53 4.95
C PRO A 2 -11.79 7.22 4.20
N ILE A 3 -11.42 5.94 4.16
CA ILE A 3 -10.30 5.42 3.35
C ILE A 3 -10.88 4.66 2.16
N LEU A 4 -10.33 4.89 0.97
CA LEU A 4 -10.63 4.16 -0.26
C LEU A 4 -9.37 3.43 -0.72
N VAL A 5 -9.52 2.23 -1.27
CA VAL A 5 -8.40 1.51 -1.89
C VAL A 5 -8.60 1.51 -3.40
N ALA A 6 -7.66 2.11 -4.13
CA ALA A 6 -7.61 2.06 -5.58
C ALA A 6 -6.88 0.78 -6.01
N ASN A 7 -7.58 -0.09 -6.71
CA ASN A 7 -7.04 -1.32 -7.28
C ASN A 7 -7.51 -1.46 -8.73
N LEU A 8 -6.68 -1.09 -9.69
CA LEU A 8 -7.03 -1.13 -11.11
C LEU A 8 -6.90 -2.55 -11.66
N VAL A 9 -5.69 -3.12 -11.58
CA VAL A 9 -5.35 -4.45 -12.13
C VAL A 9 -4.46 -5.24 -11.17
N ASN A 10 -4.81 -5.22 -9.88
CA ASN A 10 -4.00 -5.72 -8.75
C ASN A 10 -2.67 -4.98 -8.57
N ARG A 11 -2.60 -3.74 -9.09
CA ARG A 11 -1.46 -2.79 -9.12
C ARG A 11 -1.92 -1.47 -9.82
N PRO A 12 -1.08 -0.42 -9.97
CA PRO A 12 -1.47 0.86 -10.60
C PRO A 12 -1.66 0.83 -12.14
N ASP A 13 -1.40 -0.31 -12.78
CA ASP A 13 -1.12 -0.42 -14.22
C ASP A 13 0.17 0.33 -14.64
N SER A 14 0.35 0.58 -15.94
CA SER A 14 1.55 1.14 -16.56
C SER A 14 1.34 2.51 -17.19
N ALA A 15 0.10 3.00 -17.21
CA ALA A 15 -0.30 4.30 -17.72
C ALA A 15 -1.53 4.81 -16.97
N VAL A 16 -1.77 6.12 -17.03
CA VAL A 16 -2.96 6.73 -16.44
C VAL A 16 -4.20 6.19 -17.15
N ASP A 17 -5.07 5.52 -16.40
CA ASP A 17 -6.42 5.22 -16.83
C ASP A 17 -7.33 6.44 -16.59
N SER A 18 -7.89 7.00 -17.67
CA SER A 18 -8.72 8.20 -17.63
C SER A 18 -10.04 8.02 -16.87
N ASP A 19 -10.61 6.82 -16.91
CA ASP A 19 -11.87 6.52 -16.23
C ASP A 19 -11.63 6.51 -14.71
N TRP A 20 -10.53 5.90 -14.28
CA TRP A 20 -10.13 5.87 -12.87
C TRP A 20 -9.57 7.18 -12.35
N GLN A 21 -8.86 7.97 -13.17
CA GLN A 21 -8.32 9.26 -12.76
C GLN A 21 -9.41 10.19 -12.21
N GLY A 22 -10.58 10.24 -12.87
CA GLY A 22 -11.71 11.03 -12.40
C GLY A 22 -12.26 10.55 -11.05
N VAL A 23 -12.33 9.23 -10.83
CA VAL A 23 -12.79 8.63 -9.56
C VAL A 23 -11.81 8.94 -8.43
N ILE A 24 -10.51 8.75 -8.67
CA ILE A 24 -9.44 8.99 -7.70
C ILE A 24 -9.39 10.46 -7.30
N THR A 25 -9.42 11.38 -8.28
CA THR A 25 -9.42 12.83 -8.05
C THR A 25 -10.62 13.26 -7.19
N ARG A 26 -11.83 12.77 -7.51
CA ARG A 26 -13.03 13.07 -6.70
C ARG A 26 -12.93 12.50 -5.29
N GLY A 27 -12.32 11.32 -5.13
CA GLY A 27 -12.06 10.71 -3.84
C GLY A 27 -11.18 11.61 -2.98
N ALA A 28 -9.99 11.94 -3.47
CA ALA A 28 -9.02 12.80 -2.79
C ALA A 28 -9.59 14.19 -2.46
N GLY A 29 -10.29 14.82 -3.42
CA GLY A 29 -10.92 16.13 -3.23
C GLY A 29 -12.10 16.15 -2.24
N SER A 30 -12.63 14.99 -1.83
CA SER A 30 -13.79 14.88 -0.93
C SER A 30 -13.42 14.56 0.52
N SER A 31 -12.22 14.97 0.98
CA SER A 31 -11.71 14.65 2.32
C SER A 31 -11.69 13.14 2.60
N LYS A 32 -11.32 12.33 1.60
CA LYS A 32 -11.04 10.90 1.76
C LYS A 32 -9.57 10.66 1.48
N ILE A 33 -9.01 9.63 2.11
CA ILE A 33 -7.66 9.15 1.78
C ILE A 33 -7.81 8.05 0.76
N VAL A 34 -7.20 8.19 -0.41
CA VAL A 34 -7.12 7.13 -1.43
C VAL A 34 -5.78 6.44 -1.29
N LEU A 35 -5.79 5.12 -1.07
CA LEU A 35 -4.60 4.29 -0.98
C LEU A 35 -4.41 3.49 -2.27
N GLY A 36 -3.21 3.49 -2.83
CA GLY A 36 -2.85 2.62 -3.95
C GLY A 36 -2.67 1.18 -3.48
N TYR A 37 -3.29 0.22 -4.16
CA TYR A 37 -3.12 -1.21 -3.89
C TYR A 37 -1.76 -1.72 -4.36
N VAL A 38 -1.04 -2.43 -3.50
CA VAL A 38 0.22 -3.12 -3.84
C VAL A 38 0.19 -4.54 -3.28
N ARG A 39 0.39 -5.51 -4.17
CA ARG A 39 0.43 -6.93 -3.82
C ARG A 39 1.79 -7.29 -3.22
N THR A 40 1.84 -7.97 -2.08
CA THR A 40 3.13 -8.31 -1.43
C THR A 40 3.48 -9.80 -1.44
N GLY A 41 2.50 -10.71 -1.48
CA GLY A 41 2.67 -12.15 -1.21
C GLY A 41 3.63 -12.93 -2.12
N TYR A 42 3.95 -12.42 -3.31
CA TYR A 42 4.79 -13.12 -4.31
C TYR A 42 5.89 -12.25 -4.93
N LEU A 43 6.00 -10.99 -4.51
CA LEU A 43 6.87 -10.01 -5.16
C LEU A 43 8.17 -9.82 -4.38
N GLY A 44 9.28 -9.65 -5.09
CA GLY A 44 10.52 -9.14 -4.50
C GLY A 44 10.38 -7.65 -4.18
N THR A 45 11.21 -7.13 -3.27
CA THR A 45 11.19 -5.73 -2.83
C THR A 45 11.20 -4.73 -3.98
N ALA A 46 12.04 -4.95 -5.00
CA ALA A 46 12.13 -4.07 -6.16
C ALA A 46 10.81 -3.90 -6.91
N ARG A 47 9.99 -4.96 -6.99
CA ARG A 47 8.69 -4.88 -7.66
C ARG A 47 7.65 -4.17 -6.79
N ILE A 48 7.72 -4.34 -5.48
CA ILE A 48 6.87 -3.61 -4.53
C ILE A 48 7.18 -2.11 -4.60
N GLU A 49 8.47 -1.74 -4.62
CA GLU A 49 8.93 -0.36 -4.80
C GLU A 49 8.45 0.25 -6.12
N GLU A 50 8.59 -0.50 -7.23
CA GLU A 50 8.10 -0.08 -8.56
C GLU A 50 6.59 0.23 -8.53
N ASP A 51 5.78 -0.66 -7.94
CA ASP A 51 4.34 -0.45 -7.88
C ASP A 51 3.97 0.71 -6.92
N ILE A 52 4.70 0.90 -5.80
CA ILE A 52 4.54 2.08 -4.93
C ILE A 52 4.77 3.37 -5.73
N ASP A 53 5.93 3.49 -6.38
CA ASP A 53 6.31 4.71 -7.08
C ASP A 53 5.44 4.97 -8.31
N MET A 54 4.95 3.91 -8.96
CA MET A 54 4.04 4.03 -10.10
C MET A 54 2.70 4.64 -9.69
N TRP A 55 2.15 4.33 -8.51
CA TRP A 55 0.93 4.99 -8.03
C TRP A 55 1.09 6.51 -7.94
N TYR A 56 2.19 6.97 -7.35
CA TYR A 56 2.47 8.41 -7.22
C TYR A 56 2.86 9.04 -8.56
N THR A 57 3.53 8.30 -9.44
CA THR A 57 3.86 8.79 -10.79
C THR A 57 2.61 9.03 -11.64
N LEU A 58 1.64 8.11 -11.60
CA LEU A 58 0.45 8.19 -12.44
C LEU A 58 -0.63 9.13 -11.87
N TYR A 59 -0.79 9.17 -10.54
CA TYR A 59 -1.93 9.85 -9.90
C TYR A 59 -1.54 10.98 -8.94
N GLY A 60 -0.25 11.14 -8.65
CA GLY A 60 0.31 12.25 -7.87
C GLY A 60 -0.25 12.33 -6.45
N GLU A 61 -0.48 13.56 -5.99
CA GLU A 61 -0.98 13.88 -4.65
C GLU A 61 -2.40 13.35 -4.36
N ASN A 62 -3.12 12.85 -5.39
CA ASN A 62 -4.40 12.20 -5.16
C ASN A 62 -4.25 10.82 -4.50
N ILE A 63 -3.04 10.27 -4.43
CA ILE A 63 -2.71 9.10 -3.65
C ILE A 63 -2.20 9.56 -2.29
N GLY A 64 -2.96 9.25 -1.25
CA GLY A 64 -2.61 9.59 0.13
C GLY A 64 -1.79 8.50 0.83
N GLY A 65 -1.55 7.35 0.19
CA GLY A 65 -0.82 6.25 0.80
C GLY A 65 -0.89 4.95 0.03
N ILE A 66 -0.42 3.87 0.65
CA ILE A 66 -0.35 2.53 0.07
C ILE A 66 -1.08 1.52 0.96
N PHE A 67 -1.85 0.66 0.32
CA PHE A 67 -2.47 -0.52 0.90
C PHE A 67 -1.71 -1.76 0.41
N PHE A 68 -0.93 -2.36 1.30
CA PHE A 68 -0.21 -3.61 1.08
C PHE A 68 -1.15 -4.78 1.31
N ASP A 69 -1.35 -5.61 0.30
CA ASP A 69 -2.23 -6.77 0.37
C ASP A 69 -1.45 -8.08 0.29
N GLU A 70 -2.12 -9.17 0.67
CA GLU A 70 -1.56 -10.53 0.73
C GLU A 70 -0.34 -10.65 1.64
N GLY A 71 -0.37 -9.94 2.77
CA GLY A 71 0.63 -10.14 3.81
C GLY A 71 0.53 -11.55 4.41
N TRP A 72 1.66 -12.10 4.80
CA TRP A 72 1.76 -13.26 5.68
C TRP A 72 1.48 -12.88 7.15
N PRO A 73 0.61 -13.62 7.85
CA PRO A 73 0.23 -13.36 9.24
C PRO A 73 1.30 -13.76 10.27
N GLU A 74 2.26 -14.62 9.89
CA GLU A 74 3.40 -15.02 10.70
C GLU A 74 4.65 -14.16 10.42
N CYS A 75 5.61 -14.06 11.33
CA CYS A 75 6.86 -13.31 11.13
C CYS A 75 7.79 -13.86 10.03
N GLY A 76 7.63 -15.13 9.66
CA GLY A 76 8.59 -15.89 8.85
C GLY A 76 9.85 -16.27 9.64
N ALA A 77 10.67 -17.16 9.08
CA ALA A 77 11.97 -17.51 9.65
C ALA A 77 12.85 -16.27 9.76
N ASP A 78 13.53 -16.10 10.90
CA ASP A 78 14.38 -14.95 11.21
C ASP A 78 13.68 -13.59 10.98
N ASN A 79 12.37 -13.50 11.25
CA ASN A 79 11.54 -12.30 11.06
C ASN A 79 11.51 -11.78 9.62
N LYS A 80 11.74 -12.63 8.62
CA LYS A 80 11.81 -12.24 7.21
C LYS A 80 10.61 -11.38 6.75
N TYR A 81 9.38 -11.74 7.11
CA TYR A 81 8.18 -11.02 6.66
C TYR A 81 7.98 -9.71 7.43
N ALA A 82 8.22 -9.71 8.74
CA ALA A 82 8.23 -8.47 9.52
C ALA A 82 9.29 -7.47 9.04
N GLY A 83 10.48 -7.98 8.68
CA GLY A 83 11.55 -7.19 8.08
C GLY A 83 11.16 -6.59 6.73
N LEU A 84 10.47 -7.37 5.87
CA LEU A 84 9.92 -6.87 4.61
C LEU A 84 8.91 -5.73 4.85
N TYR A 85 7.94 -5.90 5.75
CA TYR A 85 6.93 -4.88 6.01
C TYR A 85 7.54 -3.60 6.56
N LYS A 86 8.49 -3.72 7.51
CA LYS A 86 9.26 -2.57 7.97
C LYS A 86 9.96 -1.86 6.81
N TYR A 87 10.64 -2.63 5.95
CA TYR A 87 11.38 -2.08 4.83
C TYR A 87 10.48 -1.31 3.85
N ILE A 88 9.35 -1.89 3.43
CA ILE A 88 8.46 -1.23 2.45
C ILE A 88 7.70 -0.05 3.07
N ASN A 89 7.43 -0.07 4.37
CA ASN A 89 6.94 1.09 5.10
C ASN A 89 7.96 2.21 5.08
N ASP A 90 9.18 1.94 5.53
CA ASP A 90 10.26 2.93 5.58
C ASP A 90 10.56 3.49 4.18
N TYR A 91 10.56 2.63 3.15
CA TYR A 91 10.66 3.05 1.75
C TYR A 91 9.57 4.05 1.39
N THR A 92 8.29 3.69 1.61
CA THR A 92 7.14 4.53 1.28
C THR A 92 7.20 5.87 1.99
N LYS A 93 7.53 5.91 3.29
CA LYS A 93 7.62 7.17 4.05
C LYS A 93 8.79 8.04 3.60
N ARG A 94 9.90 7.42 3.18
CA ARG A 94 11.09 8.13 2.70
C ARG A 94 10.87 8.75 1.32
N THR A 95 10.24 8.03 0.39
CA THR A 95 10.01 8.52 -0.97
C THR A 95 8.75 9.40 -1.07
N HIS A 96 7.74 9.14 -0.22
CA HIS A 96 6.47 9.86 -0.19
C HIS A 96 6.13 10.32 1.24
N PRO A 97 6.76 11.40 1.74
CA PRO A 97 6.53 11.89 3.10
C PRO A 97 5.05 12.20 3.37
N GLY A 98 4.53 11.69 4.49
CA GLY A 98 3.12 11.85 4.87
C GLY A 98 2.18 10.79 4.32
N ALA A 99 2.65 9.89 3.44
CA ALA A 99 1.88 8.77 2.94
C ALA A 99 1.38 7.87 4.09
N TYR A 100 0.13 7.44 4.04
CA TYR A 100 -0.40 6.38 4.90
C TYR A 100 0.07 5.00 4.41
N THR A 101 0.20 4.05 5.32
CA THR A 101 0.56 2.66 5.01
C THR A 101 -0.36 1.73 5.79
N VAL A 102 -0.97 0.79 5.09
CA VAL A 102 -1.88 -0.21 5.64
C VAL A 102 -1.45 -1.58 5.14
N LEU A 103 -1.47 -2.60 6.00
CA LEU A 103 -1.19 -3.99 5.66
C LEU A 103 -2.42 -4.85 5.91
N ASN A 104 -2.79 -5.63 4.89
CA ASN A 104 -3.79 -6.69 4.98
C ASN A 104 -3.10 -8.07 4.93
N PRO A 105 -2.97 -8.76 6.08
CA PRO A 105 -2.38 -10.09 6.21
C PRO A 105 -3.31 -11.26 5.83
N VAL A 106 -4.50 -11.00 5.27
CA VAL A 106 -5.49 -12.01 4.85
C VAL A 106 -6.03 -12.88 6.01
N SER A 107 -5.52 -12.71 7.22
CA SER A 107 -5.87 -13.43 8.44
C SER A 107 -5.27 -12.72 9.66
N PRO A 108 -5.77 -12.96 10.88
CA PRO A 108 -5.29 -12.29 12.08
C PRO A 108 -3.77 -12.37 12.25
N MET A 109 -3.11 -11.22 12.35
CA MET A 109 -1.68 -11.17 12.62
C MET A 109 -1.37 -11.48 14.08
N ALA A 110 -0.26 -12.16 14.30
CA ALA A 110 0.23 -12.40 15.65
C ALA A 110 0.60 -11.08 16.35
N ALA A 111 0.28 -10.96 17.64
CA ALA A 111 0.37 -9.69 18.39
C ALA A 111 1.79 -9.06 18.50
N TYR A 112 2.85 -9.77 18.10
CA TYR A 112 4.24 -9.28 18.16
C TYR A 112 4.63 -8.36 16.99
N TYR A 113 3.70 -8.07 16.08
CA TYR A 113 3.92 -7.10 15.01
C TYR A 113 3.80 -5.66 15.53
N GLU A 114 4.91 -5.12 16.05
CA GLU A 114 5.06 -3.69 16.28
C GLU A 114 5.82 -3.06 15.09
N VAL A 115 5.08 -2.73 14.03
CA VAL A 115 5.56 -1.90 12.92
C VAL A 115 4.62 -0.70 12.79
N GLU A 116 5.12 0.47 12.39
CA GLU A 116 4.31 1.68 12.11
C GLU A 116 3.45 1.54 10.83
N ILE A 117 2.90 0.36 10.60
CA ILE A 117 1.94 0.06 9.55
C ILE A 117 0.64 -0.31 10.25
N MET A 118 -0.46 0.31 9.83
CA MET A 118 -1.77 -0.09 10.30
C MET A 118 -2.10 -1.48 9.76
N VAL A 119 -2.28 -2.45 10.65
CA VAL A 119 -2.74 -3.80 10.28
C VAL A 119 -4.26 -3.86 10.35
N ILE A 120 -4.89 -4.47 9.35
CA ILE A 120 -6.33 -4.72 9.35
C ILE A 120 -6.58 -6.23 9.39
N ASP A 121 -7.22 -6.70 10.46
CA ASP A 121 -7.75 -8.06 10.55
C ASP A 121 -9.20 -8.05 10.05
N LEU A 122 -9.50 -8.83 9.00
CA LEU A 122 -10.85 -8.99 8.44
C LEU A 122 -11.62 -10.15 9.08
#